data_AF-A0AAW8L1C5-F1
#
_entry.id   AF-A0AAW8L1C5-F1
#
_cell.length_a   1.000
_cell.length_b   1.000
_cell.length_c   1.000
_cell.angle_alpha   90.00
_cell.angle_beta   90.00
_cell.angle_gamma   90.00
#
_symmetry.space_group_name_H-M   'P 1'
#
loop_
_entity.id
_entity.type
_entity.pdbx_description
1 polymer ?
#
loop_
_entity_poly.entity_id
_entity_poly.type
_entity_poly.pdbx_seq_one_letter_code
_entity_poly.pdbx_strand_id
1 'polypeptide(L)' 'SPYGAVKNSFNPEYISGGSSSGSSVVVANGIVPFSLGTDTAGSGRVPAGHNNIVGLKPTKGWFSTTGLI' A
#
# COMPACT_ATOMS: atom_id res chain seq x y z
N SER A 1 -7.45 7.15 -8.97
CA SER A 1 -7.36 6.15 -10.05
C SER A 1 -8.67 6.17 -10.83
N PRO A 2 -8.69 6.03 -12.16
CA PRO A 2 -9.94 5.91 -12.92
C PRO A 2 -10.79 4.68 -12.53
N TYR A 3 -10.15 3.66 -11.93
CA TYR A 3 -10.82 2.48 -11.37
C TYR A 3 -11.55 2.73 -10.03
N GLY A 4 -11.58 3.98 -9.56
CA GLY A 4 -12.20 4.37 -8.29
C GLY A 4 -11.18 4.66 -7.18
N ALA A 5 -11.63 5.41 -6.18
CA ALA A 5 -10.86 5.68 -4.96
C ALA A 5 -10.99 4.48 -4.00
N VAL A 6 -9.85 3.90 -3.62
CA VAL A 6 -9.82 2.83 -2.62
C VAL A 6 -10.07 3.45 -1.24
N LYS A 7 -11.10 2.95 -0.56
CA LYS A 7 -11.51 3.44 0.76
C LYS A 7 -10.63 2.85 1.88
N ASN A 8 -10.46 3.59 2.96
CA ASN A 8 -9.71 3.11 4.14
C ASN A 8 -10.36 1.87 4.76
N SER A 9 -9.54 0.98 5.32
CA SER A 9 -9.97 -0.28 5.97
C SER A 9 -10.81 -0.09 7.24
N PHE A 10 -10.59 1.00 8.00
CA PHE A 10 -11.31 1.28 9.24
C PHE A 10 -12.58 2.10 9.05
N ASN A 11 -12.52 3.11 8.18
CA ASN A 11 -13.64 4.00 7.94
C ASN A 11 -13.70 4.41 6.46
N PRO A 12 -14.77 4.04 5.72
CA PRO A 12 -14.87 4.28 4.28
C PRO A 12 -14.91 5.75 3.85
N GLU A 13 -15.15 6.68 4.77
CA GLU A 13 -15.13 8.13 4.50
C GLU A 13 -13.70 8.72 4.43
N TYR A 14 -12.69 7.96 4.88
CA TYR A 14 -11.29 8.38 4.85
C TYR A 14 -10.54 7.76 3.67
N ILE A 15 -9.45 8.42 3.27
CA ILE A 15 -8.54 7.89 2.25
C ILE A 15 -7.78 6.67 2.78
N SER A 16 -7.51 5.70 1.89
CA SER A 16 -6.63 4.57 2.19
C SER A 16 -5.14 4.94 2.23
N GLY A 17 -4.75 6.14 1.76
CA GLY A 17 -3.36 6.47 1.43
C GLY A 17 -2.97 5.89 0.06
N GLY A 18 -1.74 6.16 -0.40
CA GLY A 18 -1.29 5.71 -1.72
C GLY A 18 0.19 5.99 -2.00
N SER A 19 0.74 5.59 -3.14
CA SER A 19 0.03 5.00 -4.29
C SER A 19 -0.37 3.51 -4.14
N SER A 20 0.16 2.79 -3.16
CA SER A 20 -0.13 1.36 -2.94
C SER A 20 -1.46 1.09 -2.22
N SER A 21 -2.51 1.83 -2.58
CA SER A 21 -3.82 1.88 -1.90
C SER A 21 -4.48 0.51 -1.82
N GLY A 22 -4.63 -0.16 -2.97
CA GLY A 22 -5.23 -1.49 -3.05
C GLY A 22 -4.49 -2.47 -2.15
N SER A 23 -3.18 -2.66 -2.41
CA SER A 23 -2.28 -3.55 -1.66
C SER A 23 -2.42 -3.40 -0.14
N SER A 24 -2.47 -2.17 0.37
CA SER A 24 -2.62 -1.94 1.82
C SER A 24 -3.97 -2.38 2.38
N VAL A 25 -5.07 -2.06 1.68
CA VAL A 25 -6.42 -2.33 2.17
C VAL A 25 -6.76 -3.81 2.12
N VAL A 26 -6.30 -4.56 1.11
CA VAL A 26 -6.55 -6.01 1.05
C VAL A 26 -5.83 -6.76 2.18
N VAL A 27 -4.63 -6.31 2.57
CA VAL A 27 -3.90 -6.89 3.72
C VAL A 27 -4.58 -6.49 5.03
N ALA A 28 -4.93 -5.21 5.20
CA ALA A 28 -5.56 -4.73 6.44
C ALA A 28 -6.92 -5.38 6.71
N ASN A 29 -7.69 -5.69 5.66
CA ASN A 29 -8.95 -6.42 5.78
C ASN A 29 -8.77 -7.95 5.91
N GLY A 30 -7.53 -8.45 5.96
CA GLY A 30 -7.24 -9.87 6.13
C GLY A 30 -7.57 -10.76 4.93
N ILE A 31 -7.75 -10.19 3.73
CA ILE A 31 -8.07 -10.96 2.52
C ILE A 31 -6.86 -11.76 2.05
N VAL A 32 -5.66 -11.19 2.20
CA VAL A 32 -4.38 -11.85 1.92
C VAL A 32 -3.40 -11.56 3.07
N PRO A 33 -2.44 -12.46 3.35
CA PRO A 33 -1.47 -12.24 4.42
C PRO A 33 -0.37 -11.23 4.07
N PHE A 34 -0.09 -10.98 2.79
CA PHE A 34 0.89 -9.99 2.32
C PHE A 34 0.57 -9.51 0.91
N SER A 35 1.07 -8.33 0.56
CA SER A 35 0.96 -7.75 -0.78
C SER A 35 2.22 -6.96 -1.15
N LEU A 36 2.41 -6.72 -2.45
CA LEU A 36 3.50 -5.89 -2.95
C LEU A 36 3.00 -4.49 -3.28
N GLY A 37 3.86 -3.51 -3.07
CA GLY A 37 3.66 -2.11 -3.43
C GLY A 37 5.00 -1.46 -3.74
N THR A 38 4.98 -0.20 -4.19
CA THR A 38 6.19 0.58 -4.46
C THR A 38 6.30 1.73 -3.49
N ASP A 39 7.52 2.20 -3.25
CA ASP A 39 7.78 3.35 -2.38
C ASP A 39 8.95 4.16 -2.92
N THR A 40 8.63 5.23 -3.66
CA THR A 40 9.61 6.23 -4.09
C THR A 40 9.78 7.31 -3.03
N ALA A 41 8.66 7.84 -2.52
CA ALA A 41 8.63 8.95 -1.57
C ALA A 41 7.59 8.75 -0.45
N GLY A 42 7.19 7.51 -0.17
CA GLY A 42 6.24 7.17 0.89
C GLY A 42 5.14 6.20 0.48
N SER A 43 5.04 5.83 -0.79
CA SER A 43 3.91 5.05 -1.33
C SER A 43 3.70 3.65 -0.74
N GLY A 44 4.66 3.10 0.02
CA GLY A 44 4.50 1.86 0.78
C GLY A 44 4.33 2.09 2.28
N ARG A 45 4.80 3.23 2.80
CA ARG A 45 4.76 3.60 4.23
C ARG A 45 3.49 4.36 4.62
N VAL A 46 3.08 5.35 3.82
CA VAL A 46 1.87 6.17 4.05
C VAL A 46 0.60 5.29 4.12
N PRO A 47 0.28 4.46 3.10
CA PRO A 47 -0.94 3.64 3.16
C PRO A 47 -0.87 2.57 4.27
N ALA A 48 0.32 2.09 4.64
CA ALA A 48 0.46 1.17 5.77
C ALA A 48 0.07 1.84 7.10
N GLY A 49 0.53 3.07 7.34
CA GLY A 49 0.15 3.86 8.51
C GLY A 49 -1.36 4.17 8.57
N HIS A 50 -2.00 4.39 7.43
CA HIS A 50 -3.45 4.66 7.36
C HIS A 50 -4.31 3.43 7.64
N ASN A 51 -3.78 2.22 7.43
CA ASN A 51 -4.54 0.96 7.53
C ASN A 51 -4.01 0.01 8.60
N ASN A 52 -3.21 0.53 9.55
CA ASN A 52 -2.70 -0.21 10.71
C ASN A 52 -2.01 -1.54 10.36
N ILE A 53 -1.16 -1.52 9.33
CA ILE A 53 -0.34 -2.66 8.92
C ILE A 53 1.13 -2.26 8.83
N VAL A 54 2.02 -3.24 8.74
CA VAL A 54 3.45 -3.00 8.54
C VAL A 54 3.75 -2.75 7.06
N GLY A 55 4.38 -1.61 6.76
CA GLY A 55 4.90 -1.29 5.43
C GLY A 55 6.42 -1.32 5.40
N LEU A 56 7.02 -2.35 4.82
CA LEU A 56 8.48 -2.50 4.74
C LEU A 56 9.03 -1.83 3.47
N LYS A 57 9.76 -0.73 3.63
CA LYS A 57 10.56 -0.13 2.56
C LYS A 57 12.03 -0.57 2.69
N PRO A 58 12.51 -1.54 1.91
CA PRO A 58 13.87 -2.05 2.04
C PRO A 58 14.91 -0.98 1.68
N THR A 59 16.17 -1.27 2.00
CA THR A 59 17.32 -0.48 1.50
C THR A 59 17.29 -0.45 -0.03
N LYS A 60 17.59 0.71 -0.61
CA LYS A 60 17.55 0.87 -2.07
C LYS A 60 18.47 -0.17 -2.74
N GLY A 61 17.94 -0.89 -3.73
CA GLY A 61 18.67 -1.93 -4.48
C GLY A 61 18.59 -3.34 -3.89
N TRP A 62 18.01 -3.55 -2.70
CA TRP A 62 17.82 -4.90 -2.14
C TRP A 62 16.84 -5.75 -2.94
N PHE A 63 15.74 -5.14 -3.40
CA PHE A 63 14.79 -5.80 -4.28
C PHE A 63 15.00 -5.29 -5.70
N SER A 64 15.03 -6.23 -6.65
CA SER A 64 15.10 -5.90 -8.07
C SER A 64 13.86 -5.13 -8.50
N THR A 65 14.05 -4.12 -9.34
CA THR A 65 12.97 -3.37 -9.99
C THR A 65 12.75 -3.80 -11.44
N THR A 66 13.36 -4.91 -11.88
CA THR A 66 13.11 -5.46 -13.21
C THR A 66 11.63 -5.77 -13.39
N GLY A 67 11.01 -5.19 -14.41
CA GLY A 67 9.57 -5.34 -14.68
C GLY A 67 8.66 -4.36 -13.92
N LEU A 68 9.22 -3.49 -13.07
CA LEU A 68 8.49 -2.37 -12.47
C LEU A 68 8.47 -1.17 -13.44
N ILE A 69 7.31 -0.53 -13.57
CA ILE A 69 7.08 0.67 -14.39
C ILE A 69 7.24 1.91 -13.52
#